data_AF-A0A2H0S3D6-F1
#
_entry.id   AF-A0A2H0S3D6-F1
#
_cell.length_a   1.000
_cell.length_b   1.000
_cell.length_c   1.000
_cell.angle_alpha   90.00
_cell.angle_beta   90.00
_cell.angle_gamma   90.00
#
_symmetry.space_group_name_H-M   'P 1'
#
loop_
_entity.id
_entity.type
_entity.pdbx_description
1 polymer ?
#
loop_
_entity_poly.entity_id
_entity_poly.type
_entity_poly.pdbx_seq_one_letter_code
_entity_poly.pdbx_strand_id
1 'polypeptide(L)'
;MRQKNSTGLPPGFTLLEILVVLGIIGILVLIVIAAVNPTKQLNDARGADRRISIREMENAITQYIIRGNTLSGIPIGITNALPVCQDTVTGTDCTNAGGYDLSVLTANGTYLVNIPIDPSQTGAVVTGYRIYQVGSFTKICSPVLEDSCGSS
;
A
#
# COMPACT_ATOMS: atom_id res chain seq x y z
N MET A 1 -59.03 -35.33 -41.12
CA MET A 1 -58.23 -34.10 -41.32
C MET A 1 -57.07 -34.12 -40.33
N ARG A 2 -55.81 -34.26 -40.78
CA ARG A 2 -54.61 -34.31 -39.92
C ARG A 2 -53.82 -33.03 -40.12
N GLN A 3 -53.77 -32.16 -39.11
CA GLN A 3 -52.92 -30.97 -39.13
C GLN A 3 -51.47 -31.36 -38.83
N LYS A 4 -50.55 -30.90 -39.66
CA LYS A 4 -49.11 -31.15 -39.56
C LYS A 4 -48.48 -29.91 -38.92
N ASN A 5 -48.18 -29.98 -37.62
CA ASN A 5 -47.43 -28.92 -36.93
C ASN A 5 -45.97 -28.95 -37.38
N SER A 6 -45.55 -27.92 -38.12
CA SER A 6 -44.16 -27.70 -38.51
C SER A 6 -43.45 -26.85 -37.46
N THR A 7 -42.70 -27.50 -36.57
CA THR A 7 -41.73 -26.83 -35.69
C THR A 7 -40.53 -26.40 -36.53
N GLY A 8 -40.54 -25.15 -37.00
CA GLY A 8 -39.38 -24.56 -37.69
C GLY A 8 -38.20 -24.45 -36.72
N LEU A 9 -37.08 -25.08 -37.05
CA LEU A 9 -35.83 -24.87 -36.31
C LEU A 9 -35.40 -23.40 -36.50
N PRO A 10 -34.96 -22.72 -35.43
CA PRO A 10 -34.48 -21.35 -35.52
C PRO A 10 -33.26 -21.29 -36.47
N PRO A 11 -33.15 -20.25 -37.30
CA PRO A 11 -32.02 -20.07 -38.20
C PRO A 11 -30.71 -20.00 -37.41
N GLY A 12 -29.68 -20.71 -37.89
CA GLY A 12 -28.35 -20.73 -37.28
C GLY A 12 -27.55 -19.46 -37.59
N PHE A 13 -26.68 -19.05 -36.67
CA PHE A 13 -25.76 -17.94 -36.82
C PHE A 13 -24.82 -18.14 -38.02
N THR A 14 -24.49 -17.05 -38.72
CA THR A 14 -23.52 -17.09 -39.82
C THR A 14 -22.09 -16.90 -39.33
N LEU A 15 -21.11 -17.48 -40.03
CA LEU A 15 -19.67 -17.27 -39.72
C LEU A 15 -19.27 -15.80 -39.84
N LEU A 16 -19.87 -15.09 -40.80
CA LEU A 16 -19.60 -13.67 -41.03
C LEU A 16 -20.07 -12.81 -39.84
N GLU A 17 -21.20 -13.17 -39.25
CA GLU A 17 -21.76 -12.48 -38.09
C GLU A 17 -20.84 -12.61 -36.86
N ILE A 18 -20.28 -13.79 -36.61
CA ILE A 18 -19.30 -13.95 -35.52
C ILE A 18 -17.98 -13.23 -35.82
N LEU A 19 -17.53 -13.20 -37.09
CA LEU A 19 -16.30 -12.49 -37.47
C LEU A 19 -16.40 -10.99 -37.23
N VAL A 20 -17.52 -10.36 -37.61
CA VAL A 20 -17.75 -8.93 -37.38
C VAL A 20 -17.87 -8.64 -35.88
N VAL A 21 -18.56 -9.49 -35.12
CA VAL A 21 -18.72 -9.31 -33.66
C VAL A 21 -17.38 -9.37 -32.95
N LEU A 22 -16.52 -10.34 -33.25
CA LEU A 22 -15.19 -10.44 -32.66
C LEU A 22 -14.30 -9.24 -33.05
N GLY A 23 -14.44 -8.74 -34.28
CA GLY A 23 -13.77 -7.53 -34.73
C GLY A 23 -14.17 -6.30 -33.90
N ILE A 24 -15.48 -6.12 -33.67
CA ILE A 24 -16.00 -5.00 -32.87
C ILE A 24 -15.60 -5.14 -31.40
N ILE A 25 -15.68 -6.34 -30.82
CA ILE A 25 -15.24 -6.59 -29.43
C ILE A 25 -13.77 -6.24 -29.27
N GLY A 26 -12.91 -6.62 -30.21
CA GLY A 26 -11.48 -6.29 -30.18
C GLY A 26 -11.23 -4.78 -30.16
N ILE A 27 -11.95 -4.02 -30.98
CA ILE A 27 -11.85 -2.55 -31.02
C ILE A 27 -12.31 -1.94 -29.69
N LEU A 28 -13.43 -2.41 -29.14
CA LEU A 28 -13.96 -1.90 -27.87
C LEU A 28 -13.00 -2.15 -26.70
N VAL A 29 -12.39 -3.34 -26.62
CA VAL A 29 -11.42 -3.67 -25.56
C VAL A 29 -10.19 -2.75 -25.62
N LEU A 30 -9.67 -2.49 -26.81
CA LEU A 30 -8.54 -1.56 -27.00
C LEU A 30 -8.86 -0.16 -26.51
N ILE A 31 -10.04 0.38 -26.84
CA ILE A 31 -10.48 1.72 -26.40
C ILE A 31 -10.62 1.77 -24.88
N VAL A 32 -11.24 0.75 -24.27
CA VAL A 32 -11.45 0.70 -22.81
C VAL A 32 -10.12 0.66 -22.06
N ILE A 33 -9.16 -0.16 -22.49
CA ILE A 33 -7.84 -0.23 -21.86
C ILE A 33 -7.08 1.09 -22.03
N ALA A 34 -7.18 1.73 -23.19
CA ALA A 34 -6.57 3.05 -23.41
C ALA A 34 -7.21 4.15 -22.55
N ALA A 35 -8.50 4.05 -22.23
CA ALA A 35 -9.22 5.02 -21.41
C ALA A 35 -8.94 4.85 -19.90
N VAL A 36 -8.61 3.64 -19.45
CA VAL A 36 -8.19 3.40 -18.07
C VAL A 36 -6.71 3.73 -17.95
N ASN A 37 -6.31 4.57 -16.99
CA ASN A 37 -4.90 4.83 -16.69
C ASN A 37 -4.42 3.82 -15.63
N PRO A 38 -3.87 2.63 -16.00
CA PRO A 38 -3.48 1.61 -15.04
C PRO A 38 -2.39 2.09 -14.09
N THR A 39 -1.49 2.93 -14.59
CA THR A 39 -0.38 3.50 -13.81
C THR A 39 -0.91 4.36 -12.67
N LYS A 40 -1.92 5.20 -12.94
CA LYS A 40 -2.55 6.00 -11.90
C LYS A 40 -3.22 5.14 -10.83
N GLN A 41 -3.99 4.14 -11.23
CA GLN A 41 -4.68 3.25 -10.28
C GLN A 41 -3.70 2.48 -9.39
N LEU A 42 -2.57 2.01 -9.95
CA LEU A 42 -1.53 1.34 -9.18
C LEU A 42 -0.85 2.29 -8.19
N ASN A 43 -0.59 3.52 -8.59
CA ASN A 43 0.00 4.54 -7.70
C ASN A 43 -0.97 4.92 -6.58
N ASP A 44 -2.25 5.08 -6.90
CA ASP A 44 -3.31 5.37 -5.93
C ASP A 44 -3.45 4.21 -4.92
N ALA A 45 -3.40 2.96 -5.39
CA ALA A 45 -3.42 1.77 -4.52
C ALA A 45 -2.22 1.74 -3.55
N ARG A 46 -0.99 1.94 -4.07
CA ARG A 46 0.21 2.01 -3.21
C ARG A 46 0.15 3.19 -2.24
N GLY A 47 -0.42 4.31 -2.64
CA GLY A 47 -0.64 5.46 -1.76
C GLY A 47 -1.64 5.15 -0.63
N ALA A 48 -2.69 4.40 -0.92
CA ALA A 48 -3.63 3.91 0.09
C ALA A 48 -2.95 2.93 1.06
N ASP A 49 -2.18 1.97 0.54
CA ASP A 49 -1.42 1.01 1.36
C ASP A 49 -0.48 1.73 2.34
N ARG A 50 0.26 2.74 1.87
CA ARG A 50 1.13 3.57 2.73
C ARG A 50 0.37 4.25 3.86
N ARG A 51 -0.81 4.81 3.57
CA ARG A 51 -1.65 5.49 4.58
C ARG A 51 -2.18 4.50 5.62
N ILE A 52 -2.47 3.26 5.22
CA ILE A 52 -2.87 2.19 6.12
C ILE A 52 -1.68 1.82 7.02
N SER A 53 -0.51 1.55 6.44
CA SER A 53 0.72 1.24 7.19
C SER A 53 1.11 2.33 8.19
N ILE A 54 1.02 3.61 7.81
CA ILE A 54 1.26 4.74 8.71
C ILE A 54 0.33 4.68 9.92
N ARG A 55 -0.98 4.51 9.68
CA ARG A 55 -1.98 4.43 10.76
C ARG A 55 -1.78 3.22 11.65
N GLU A 56 -1.42 2.08 11.08
CA GLU A 56 -1.12 0.86 11.85
C GLU A 56 0.03 1.08 12.83
N MET A 57 1.13 1.69 12.36
CA MET A 57 2.27 2.00 13.22
C MET A 57 1.94 3.07 14.26
N GLU A 58 1.24 4.15 13.89
CA GLU A 58 0.81 5.19 14.83
C GLU A 58 -0.11 4.64 15.93
N ASN A 59 -1.04 3.74 15.56
CA ASN A 59 -1.92 3.06 16.51
C ASN A 59 -1.13 2.14 17.44
N ALA A 60 -0.15 1.39 16.93
CA ALA A 60 0.71 0.53 17.73
C ALA A 60 1.55 1.34 18.74
N ILE A 61 2.17 2.44 18.28
CA ILE A 61 2.93 3.36 19.13
C ILE A 61 2.03 3.98 20.20
N THR A 62 0.84 4.43 19.82
CA THR A 62 -0.12 5.03 20.76
C THR A 62 -0.52 4.02 21.84
N GLN A 63 -0.83 2.78 21.46
CA GLN A 63 -1.13 1.71 22.42
C GLN A 63 0.05 1.41 23.34
N TYR A 64 1.27 1.37 22.80
CA TYR A 64 2.49 1.16 23.58
C TYR A 64 2.69 2.24 24.66
N ILE A 65 2.46 3.51 24.30
CA ILE A 65 2.55 4.66 25.21
C ILE A 65 1.43 4.63 26.26
N ILE A 66 0.18 4.32 25.87
CA ILE A 66 -0.96 4.23 26.80
C ILE A 66 -0.73 3.16 27.87
N ARG A 67 0.02 2.09 27.56
CA ARG A 67 0.41 1.07 28.56
C ARG A 67 1.49 1.51 29.54
N GLY A 68 1.89 2.78 29.52
CA GLY A 68 2.86 3.37 30.44
C GLY A 68 4.31 3.29 29.97
N ASN A 69 4.57 2.82 28.75
CA ASN A 69 5.90 2.82 28.18
C ASN A 69 6.22 4.17 27.51
N THR A 70 7.49 4.45 27.28
CA THR A 70 7.94 5.66 26.60
C THR A 70 8.92 5.34 25.49
N LEU A 71 8.83 6.08 24.39
CA LEU A 71 9.81 6.09 23.31
C LEU A 71 10.64 7.37 23.45
N SER A 72 11.97 7.23 23.45
CA SER A 72 12.91 8.36 23.59
C SER A 72 13.75 8.51 22.32
N GLY A 73 14.35 9.68 22.12
CA GLY A 73 15.24 9.95 20.99
C GLY A 73 14.54 10.14 19.64
N ILE A 74 13.22 10.38 19.64
CA ILE A 74 12.48 10.72 18.41
C ILE A 74 12.66 12.21 18.12
N PRO A 75 13.06 12.60 16.89
CA PRO A 75 13.24 14.00 16.51
C PRO A 75 11.91 14.75 16.49
N ILE A 76 11.95 16.03 16.87
CA ILE A 76 10.78 16.91 16.79
C ILE A 76 10.70 17.53 15.39
N GLY A 77 9.51 17.53 14.82
CA GLY A 77 9.23 18.12 13.50
C GLY A 77 9.44 17.16 12.34
N ILE A 78 8.56 17.26 11.34
CA ILE A 78 8.50 16.35 10.19
C ILE A 78 9.76 16.39 9.33
N THR A 79 10.43 17.54 9.24
CA THR A 79 11.67 17.72 8.47
C THR A 79 12.83 16.92 9.05
N ASN A 80 12.84 16.70 10.36
CA ASN A 80 13.90 15.98 11.05
C ASN A 80 13.61 14.48 11.17
N ALA A 81 12.56 13.96 10.53
CA ALA A 81 12.12 12.59 10.72
C ALA A 81 13.23 11.57 10.43
N LEU A 82 13.39 10.59 11.32
CA LEU A 82 14.37 9.51 11.18
C LEU A 82 13.73 8.31 10.46
N PRO A 83 14.46 7.59 9.60
CA PRO A 83 13.93 6.40 8.95
C PRO A 83 13.64 5.30 9.98
N VAL A 84 12.56 4.56 9.80
CA VAL A 84 12.22 3.41 10.66
C VAL A 84 12.93 2.17 10.12
N CYS A 85 13.59 1.42 10.98
CA CYS A 85 14.25 0.18 10.60
C CYS A 85 13.25 -0.97 10.40
N GLN A 86 13.61 -1.94 9.58
CA GLN A 86 12.85 -3.17 9.43
C GLN A 86 12.99 -4.03 10.70
N ASP A 87 12.02 -4.93 10.91
CA ASP A 87 11.96 -5.80 12.09
C ASP A 87 13.19 -6.74 12.22
N THR A 88 13.85 -7.00 11.10
CA THR A 88 15.10 -7.80 11.03
C THR A 88 16.36 -7.03 11.42
N VAL A 89 16.28 -5.69 11.56
CA VAL A 89 17.41 -4.81 11.85
C VAL A 89 17.12 -4.02 13.13
N THR A 90 17.75 -4.43 14.23
CA THR A 90 17.45 -3.93 15.57
C THR A 90 18.70 -3.39 16.28
N GLY A 91 18.50 -2.69 17.39
CA GLY A 91 19.57 -2.18 18.25
C GLY A 91 20.60 -1.35 17.49
N THR A 92 21.88 -1.71 17.67
CA THR A 92 23.01 -0.97 17.11
C THR A 92 23.03 -0.97 15.58
N ASP A 93 22.54 -2.03 14.94
CA ASP A 93 22.54 -2.14 13.48
C ASP A 93 21.57 -1.14 12.87
N CYS A 94 20.42 -0.94 13.53
CA CYS A 94 19.47 0.09 13.15
C CYS A 94 20.04 1.51 13.35
N THR A 95 20.65 1.78 14.51
CA THR A 95 21.20 3.11 14.78
C THR A 95 22.40 3.44 13.90
N ASN A 96 23.22 2.46 13.54
CA ASN A 96 24.35 2.63 12.61
C ASN A 96 23.88 2.93 11.18
N ALA A 97 22.69 2.45 10.80
CA ALA A 97 22.01 2.83 9.57
C ALA A 97 21.33 4.21 9.63
N GLY A 98 21.43 4.91 10.77
CA GLY A 98 20.78 6.21 11.00
C GLY A 98 19.27 6.09 11.18
N GLY A 99 18.75 4.91 11.51
CA GLY A 99 17.32 4.67 11.71
C GLY A 99 16.89 4.61 13.17
N TYR A 100 15.58 4.50 13.36
CA TYR A 100 14.92 4.33 14.63
C TYR A 100 14.37 2.91 14.77
N ASP A 101 14.72 2.25 15.89
CA ASP A 101 14.33 0.88 16.16
C ASP A 101 12.94 0.84 16.82
N LEU A 102 11.99 0.19 16.15
CA LEU A 102 10.63 -0.05 16.65
C LEU A 102 10.36 -1.53 16.94
N SER A 103 11.39 -2.37 17.00
CA SER A 103 11.26 -3.81 17.31
C SER A 103 10.64 -4.08 18.68
N VAL A 104 10.66 -3.10 19.59
CA VAL A 104 9.92 -3.15 20.85
C VAL A 104 8.40 -3.30 20.67
N LEU A 105 7.85 -2.85 19.54
CA LEU A 105 6.43 -2.97 19.21
C LEU A 105 6.06 -4.38 18.72
N THR A 106 7.01 -5.10 18.13
CA THR A 106 6.85 -6.45 17.56
C THR A 106 7.30 -7.56 18.49
N ALA A 107 8.13 -7.26 19.51
CA ALA A 107 8.77 -8.23 20.41
C ALA A 107 7.86 -9.31 21.04
N ASN A 108 6.55 -9.04 21.19
CA ASN A 108 5.57 -10.00 21.70
C ASN A 108 4.30 -10.08 20.84
N GLY A 109 4.32 -9.53 19.62
CA GLY A 109 3.14 -9.45 18.74
C GLY A 109 1.93 -8.70 19.35
N THR A 110 2.14 -7.95 20.44
CA THR A 110 1.06 -7.37 21.25
C THR A 110 0.52 -6.08 20.65
N TYR A 111 1.39 -5.27 20.04
CA TYR A 111 1.03 -3.98 19.44
C TYR A 111 1.07 -4.04 17.92
N LEU A 112 2.00 -4.83 17.37
CA LEU A 112 2.20 -5.00 15.95
C LEU A 112 2.79 -6.40 15.70
N VAL A 113 2.38 -7.09 14.62
CA VAL A 113 2.91 -8.41 14.28
C VAL A 113 4.25 -8.30 13.56
N ASN A 114 4.35 -7.34 12.65
CA ASN A 114 5.56 -6.98 11.93
C ASN A 114 5.54 -5.48 11.61
N ILE A 115 6.71 -4.86 11.42
CA ILE A 115 6.76 -3.47 10.98
C ILE A 115 6.42 -3.42 9.47
N PRO A 116 5.37 -2.69 9.05
CA PRO A 116 5.04 -2.54 7.64
C PRO A 116 6.19 -1.95 6.83
N ILE A 117 6.35 -2.44 5.60
CA ILE A 117 7.36 -1.98 4.65
C ILE A 117 6.64 -1.29 3.49
N ASP A 118 7.13 -0.12 3.08
CA ASP A 118 6.62 0.59 1.91
C ASP A 118 6.70 -0.32 0.67
N PRO A 119 5.63 -0.47 -0.12
CA PRO A 119 5.60 -1.38 -1.27
C PRO A 119 6.60 -1.01 -2.39
N SER A 120 7.20 0.18 -2.34
CA SER A 120 8.27 0.61 -3.25
C SER A 120 9.67 0.53 -2.63
N GLN A 121 9.77 0.09 -1.37
CA GLN A 121 11.05 -0.10 -0.70
C GLN A 121 11.70 -1.41 -1.12
N THR A 122 12.97 -1.33 -1.51
CA THR A 122 13.74 -2.46 -2.03
C THR A 122 14.91 -2.86 -1.14
N GLY A 123 15.34 -1.98 -0.23
CA GLY A 123 16.38 -2.28 0.76
C GLY A 123 15.85 -3.12 1.92
N ALA A 124 16.78 -3.80 2.63
CA ALA A 124 16.47 -4.66 3.78
C ALA A 124 16.71 -3.99 5.15
N VAL A 125 17.06 -2.70 5.16
CA VAL A 125 17.48 -1.99 6.38
C VAL A 125 16.36 -1.14 6.95
N VAL A 126 15.75 -0.32 6.11
CA VAL A 126 14.69 0.61 6.49
C VAL A 126 13.39 0.28 5.79
N THR A 127 12.27 0.65 6.39
CA THR A 127 10.92 0.33 5.89
C THR A 127 10.45 1.27 4.80
N GLY A 128 11.11 2.43 4.63
CA GLY A 128 10.65 3.52 3.75
C GLY A 128 9.74 4.54 4.45
N TYR A 129 9.34 4.27 5.69
CA TYR A 129 8.65 5.23 6.56
C TYR A 129 9.63 5.92 7.50
N ARG A 130 9.23 7.08 8.03
CA ARG A 130 10.02 7.85 8.97
C ARG A 130 9.19 8.24 10.19
N ILE A 131 9.86 8.40 11.33
CA ILE A 131 9.26 8.73 12.63
C ILE A 131 9.69 10.11 13.10
N TYR A 132 8.74 10.84 13.68
CA TYR A 132 8.96 12.17 14.26
C TYR A 132 7.93 12.47 15.36
N GLN A 133 8.16 13.55 16.10
CA GLN A 133 7.25 14.02 17.15
C GLN A 133 6.63 15.38 16.82
N VAL A 134 5.37 15.54 17.23
CA VAL A 134 4.64 16.80 17.25
C VAL A 134 4.02 16.99 18.63
N GLY A 135 4.64 17.84 19.45
CA GLY A 135 4.33 17.90 20.88
C GLY A 135 4.62 16.55 21.54
N SER A 136 3.63 15.98 22.23
CA SER A 136 3.75 14.65 22.85
C SER A 136 3.33 13.49 21.94
N PHE A 137 2.87 13.78 20.72
CA PHE A 137 2.41 12.74 19.79
C PHE A 137 3.54 12.29 18.90
N THR A 138 3.74 10.98 18.85
CA THR A 138 4.63 10.35 17.87
C THR A 138 3.84 10.09 16.60
N LYS A 139 4.41 10.50 15.47
CA LYS A 139 3.81 10.39 14.14
C LYS A 139 4.74 9.70 13.17
N ILE A 140 4.15 9.16 12.12
CA ILE A 140 4.85 8.52 11.03
C ILE A 140 4.53 9.26 9.73
N CYS A 141 5.56 9.48 8.92
CA CYS A 141 5.41 10.02 7.57
C CYS A 141 6.05 9.10 6.52
N SER A 142 5.68 9.30 5.26
CA SER A 142 6.33 8.68 4.10
C SER A 142 6.88 9.78 3.19
N PRO A 143 8.17 9.76 2.82
CA PRO A 143 8.76 10.70 1.86
C PRO A 143 8.09 10.66 0.48
N VAL A 144 7.36 9.58 0.16
CA VAL A 144 6.62 9.44 -1.10
C VAL A 144 5.25 10.13 -1.04
N LEU A 145 4.67 10.27 0.15
CA LEU A 145 3.39 10.94 0.35
C LEU A 145 3.53 12.42 0.72
N GLU A 146 4.62 12.77 1.41
CA GLU A 146 4.85 14.09 1.99
C GLU A 146 6.30 14.51 1.74
N ASP A 147 6.50 15.52 0.90
CA ASP A 147 7.84 16.01 0.51
C ASP A 147 8.66 16.53 1.70
N SER A 148 7.98 16.97 2.77
CA SER A 148 8.60 17.49 3.98
C SER A 148 9.10 16.41 4.95
N CYS A 149 8.83 15.13 4.67
CA CYS A 149 9.18 14.01 5.54
C CYS A 149 10.69 13.71 5.49
N GLY A 150 11.43 14.17 6.50
CA GLY A 150 12.87 13.94 6.61
C GLY A 150 13.73 14.82 5.69
N SER A 151 13.18 15.91 5.16
CA SER A 151 13.86 16.86 4.26
C SER A 151 14.41 18.08 5.02
N SER A 152 15.12 17.86 6.13
CA SER A 152 15.78 18.91 6.92
C SER A 152 16.93 19.59 6.18
#